data_AF-A0A4S4KG76-F1
#
_entry.id   AF-A0A4S4KG76-F1
#
_cell.length_a   1.000
_cell.length_b   1.000
_cell.length_c   1.000
_cell.angle_alpha   90.00
_cell.angle_beta   90.00
_cell.angle_gamma   90.00
#
_symmetry.space_group_name_H-M   'P 1'
#
loop_
_entity.id
_entity.type
_entity.pdbx_description
1 polymer ?
#
loop_
_entity_poly.entity_id
_entity_poly.type
_entity_poly.pdbx_seq_one_letter_code
_entity_poly.pdbx_strand_id
1 'polypeptide(L)'
;MKPASCLSNTFSELGLQRIEAQYSLLLSRQLGTPNITSKGKLLPRNVLVPLALYPSEHPLHEDTNNTKKPLVEELEPRTKLVEDISNKLKLVEEVETKSKGILKSGPVTTQKKECPKFEWVKEGDKLKITVHVPKLRSTHIPNATLDLESRRIILDAAPFYSLDVDLSLSDAQIMSVSGGASSDNPALTLKRQRDLDVDNATAEWHVGEGVLVILA
;
A
#
# COMPACT_ATOMS: atom_id res chain seq x y z
N MET A 1 37.38 49.58 6.07
CA MET A 1 36.65 48.71 7.01
C MET A 1 35.73 47.80 6.19
N LYS A 2 35.98 46.49 6.19
CA LYS A 2 35.06 45.44 5.73
C LYS A 2 34.57 44.69 6.97
N PRO A 3 33.32 44.19 6.96
CA PRO A 3 33.19 42.79 7.35
C PRO A 3 32.11 41.99 6.62
N ALA A 4 32.38 40.67 6.58
CA ALA A 4 31.46 39.54 6.60
C ALA A 4 30.62 39.21 5.34
N SER A 5 31.26 38.56 4.36
CA SER A 5 30.59 37.70 3.38
C SER A 5 31.31 36.35 3.26
N CYS A 6 31.44 35.60 4.36
CA CYS A 6 32.22 34.36 4.38
C CYS A 6 31.63 33.25 5.28
N LEU A 7 30.39 32.79 5.10
CA LEU A 7 29.92 31.56 5.80
C LEU A 7 28.92 30.66 5.05
N SER A 8 28.49 30.97 3.82
CA SER A 8 27.45 30.16 3.13
C SER A 8 27.97 28.97 2.31
N ASN A 9 29.28 28.82 2.12
CA ASN A 9 29.83 27.87 1.13
C ASN A 9 30.46 26.61 1.73
N THR A 10 30.52 26.48 3.06
CA THR A 10 31.35 25.45 3.71
C THR A 10 30.74 24.04 3.65
N PHE A 11 29.41 23.90 3.67
CA PHE A 11 28.76 22.59 3.73
C PHE A 11 28.86 21.81 2.40
N SER A 12 28.58 22.46 1.28
CA SER A 12 28.70 21.85 -0.06
C SER A 12 30.14 21.48 -0.38
N GLU A 13 31.10 22.31 0.02
CA GLU A 13 32.54 22.07 -0.19
C GLU A 13 33.05 20.87 0.63
N LEU A 14 32.68 20.78 1.91
CA LEU A 14 33.06 19.66 2.78
C LEU A 14 32.44 18.34 2.31
N GLY A 15 31.20 18.39 1.81
CA GLY A 15 30.51 17.22 1.24
C GLY A 15 31.23 16.69 0.00
N LEU A 16 31.57 17.57 -0.96
CA LEU A 16 32.32 17.20 -2.16
C LEU A 16 33.67 16.60 -1.79
N GLN A 17 34.42 17.22 -0.88
CA GLN A 17 35.73 16.75 -0.46
C GLN A 17 35.70 15.32 0.14
N ARG A 18 34.64 14.98 0.90
CA ARG A 18 34.48 13.61 1.42
C ARG A 18 34.24 12.60 0.30
N ILE A 19 33.44 12.93 -0.70
CA ILE A 19 33.15 12.04 -1.84
C ILE A 19 34.41 11.84 -2.68
N GLU A 20 35.17 12.91 -2.96
CA GLU A 20 36.44 12.83 -3.69
C GLU A 20 37.43 11.89 -2.98
N ALA A 21 37.55 12.00 -1.65
CA ALA A 21 38.42 11.15 -0.85
C ALA A 21 37.99 9.67 -0.82
N GLN A 22 36.68 9.40 -0.80
CA GLN A 22 36.17 8.03 -0.75
C GLN A 22 36.25 7.31 -2.10
N TYR A 23 35.99 8.02 -3.20
CA TYR A 23 35.81 7.41 -4.52
C TYR A 23 36.95 7.73 -5.50
N SER A 24 37.96 8.51 -5.08
CA SER A 24 39.09 8.94 -5.94
C SER A 24 38.65 9.61 -7.24
N LEU A 25 37.49 10.25 -7.22
CA LEU A 25 36.91 11.01 -8.33
C LEU A 25 37.15 12.50 -8.09
N LEU A 26 37.54 13.25 -9.12
CA LEU A 26 37.71 14.71 -9.02
C LEU A 26 36.41 15.38 -9.46
N LEU A 27 35.72 16.07 -8.54
CA LEU A 27 34.42 16.66 -8.79
C LEU A 27 34.54 18.14 -9.14
N SER A 28 33.69 18.61 -10.05
CA SER A 28 33.63 20.03 -10.39
C SER A 28 33.10 20.85 -9.21
N ARG A 29 33.82 21.92 -8.86
CA ARG A 29 33.42 22.88 -7.82
C ARG A 29 32.47 23.95 -8.34
N GLN A 30 32.14 23.92 -9.64
CA GLN A 30 31.21 24.85 -10.25
C GLN A 30 29.78 24.33 -10.10
N LEU A 31 29.24 24.43 -8.88
CA LEU A 31 27.83 24.13 -8.62
C LEU A 31 26.99 25.33 -9.06
N GLY A 32 26.29 25.20 -10.19
CA GLY A 32 25.27 26.17 -10.56
C GLY A 32 24.12 26.11 -9.56
N THR A 33 23.78 27.23 -8.93
CA THR A 33 22.50 27.30 -8.21
C THR A 33 21.39 27.19 -9.25
N PRO A 34 20.43 26.25 -9.09
CA PRO A 34 19.33 26.15 -10.03
C PRO A 34 18.60 27.49 -10.07
N ASN A 35 18.40 28.02 -11.28
CA ASN A 35 17.72 29.28 -11.50
C ASN A 35 16.25 29.14 -11.09
N ILE A 36 15.95 29.39 -9.82
CA ILE A 36 14.59 29.31 -9.30
C ILE A 36 13.68 30.38 -9.95
N THR A 37 14.27 31.43 -10.52
CA THR A 37 13.56 32.47 -11.28
C THR A 37 13.02 31.94 -12.61
N SER A 38 13.68 30.95 -13.23
CA SER A 38 13.19 30.31 -14.47
C SER A 38 12.04 29.32 -14.22
N LYS A 39 11.68 29.06 -12.96
CA LYS A 39 10.56 28.18 -12.57
C LYS A 39 9.25 28.92 -12.37
N GLY A 40 9.22 30.24 -12.59
CA GLY A 40 8.02 31.08 -12.47
C GLY A 40 7.65 31.40 -11.01
N LYS A 41 6.69 32.32 -10.83
CA LYS A 41 6.19 32.67 -9.49
C LYS A 41 5.41 31.47 -8.93
N LEU A 42 5.76 31.03 -7.72
CA LEU A 42 4.98 30.01 -7.02
C LEU A 42 3.58 30.55 -6.73
N LEU A 43 2.55 29.80 -7.10
CA LEU A 43 1.17 30.10 -6.72
C LEU A 43 0.99 29.89 -5.22
N PRO A 44 0.19 30.72 -4.53
CA PRO A 44 -0.13 30.50 -3.13
C PRO A 44 -0.84 29.13 -2.97
N ARG A 45 -0.33 28.30 -2.06
CA ARG A 45 -0.92 27.00 -1.73
C ARG A 45 -1.53 27.08 -0.34
N ASN A 46 -2.76 26.60 -0.20
CA ASN A 46 -3.37 26.41 1.10
C ASN A 46 -2.92 25.07 1.68
N VAL A 47 -2.57 25.04 2.95
CA VAL A 47 -2.18 23.82 3.67
C VAL A 47 -3.07 23.69 4.90
N LEU A 48 -3.54 22.48 5.16
CA LEU A 48 -4.24 22.16 6.40
C LEU A 48 -3.19 21.95 7.49
N VAL A 49 -3.16 22.85 8.48
CA VAL A 49 -2.25 22.76 9.62
C VAL A 49 -2.96 22.02 10.77
N PRO A 50 -2.41 20.90 11.26
CA PRO A 50 -2.96 20.22 12.44
C PRO A 50 -3.03 21.14 13.66
N LEU A 51 -4.12 21.06 14.43
CA LEU A 51 -4.39 21.93 15.58
C LEU A 51 -3.33 21.85 16.69
N ALA A 52 -2.59 20.72 16.77
CA ALA A 52 -1.50 20.51 17.73
C ALA A 52 -0.25 21.37 17.46
N LEU A 53 -0.12 21.98 16.27
CA LEU A 53 1.01 22.85 15.94
C LEU A 53 0.75 24.33 16.25
N TYR A 54 -0.45 24.68 16.70
CA TYR A 54 -0.75 26.04 17.12
C TYR A 54 -0.09 26.30 18.48
N PRO A 55 0.45 27.51 18.72
CA PRO A 55 0.95 27.87 20.04
C PRO A 55 -0.20 27.88 21.04
N SER A 56 0.10 27.61 22.32
CA SER A 56 -0.90 27.51 23.39
C SER A 56 -1.74 28.77 23.57
N GLU A 57 -1.23 29.92 23.16
CA GLU A 57 -1.94 31.21 23.20
C GLU A 57 -2.92 31.42 22.02
N HIS A 58 -2.99 30.48 21.06
CA HIS A 58 -3.82 30.62 19.87
C HIS A 58 -5.25 30.11 20.14
N PRO A 59 -6.31 30.85 19.75
CA PRO A 59 -7.71 30.50 20.02
C PRO A 59 -8.22 29.19 19.37
N LEU A 60 -7.38 28.48 18.61
CA LEU A 60 -7.69 27.18 17.99
C LEU A 60 -6.92 26.01 18.64
N HIS A 61 -6.06 26.29 19.63
CA HIS A 61 -5.40 25.26 20.42
C HIS A 61 -6.41 24.73 21.46
N GLU A 62 -7.03 23.59 21.17
CA GLU A 62 -7.86 22.91 22.16
C GLU A 62 -6.97 22.34 23.26
N ASP A 63 -6.93 23.02 24.40
CA ASP A 63 -6.35 22.48 25.63
C ASP A 63 -7.22 21.31 26.11
N THR A 64 -6.83 20.08 25.79
CA THR A 64 -7.49 18.84 26.24
C THR A 64 -7.27 18.56 27.74
N ASN A 65 -7.27 19.60 28.59
CA ASN A 65 -6.94 19.51 30.02
C ASN A 65 -8.06 20.00 30.93
N ASN A 66 -9.33 19.82 30.55
CA ASN A 66 -10.42 20.07 31.49
C ASN A 66 -11.61 19.12 31.34
N THR A 67 -11.39 17.82 31.58
CA THR A 67 -12.39 16.94 32.21
C THR A 67 -11.69 15.68 32.73
N LYS A 68 -11.28 15.68 34.00
CA LYS A 68 -10.92 14.46 34.72
C LYS A 68 -12.20 13.69 35.05
N LYS A 69 -12.46 12.59 34.35
CA LYS A 69 -13.30 11.49 34.84
C LYS A 69 -12.50 10.19 34.67
N PRO A 70 -12.27 9.40 35.74
CA PRO A 70 -11.44 8.21 35.69
C PRO A 70 -12.07 7.08 34.85
N LEU A 71 -11.19 6.21 34.34
CA LEU A 71 -11.37 5.28 33.22
C LEU A 71 -11.81 3.84 33.62
N VAL A 72 -12.15 3.56 34.89
CA VAL A 72 -12.51 2.20 35.34
C VAL A 72 -13.64 2.24 36.39
N GLU A 73 -14.69 1.44 36.16
CA GLU A 73 -15.70 1.05 37.15
C GLU A 73 -15.70 -0.48 37.23
N GLU A 74 -15.42 -1.01 38.41
CA GLU A 74 -15.24 -2.45 38.69
C GLU A 74 -16.58 -3.03 39.22
N LEU A 75 -17.13 -4.04 38.55
CA LEU A 75 -18.37 -4.72 38.97
C LEU A 75 -18.07 -6.11 39.55
N GLU A 76 -18.51 -6.33 40.79
CA GLU A 76 -18.37 -7.57 41.58
C GLU A 76 -19.08 -8.80 40.94
N PRO A 77 -18.56 -10.03 41.11
CA PRO A 77 -19.11 -11.23 40.48
C PRO A 77 -20.21 -11.89 41.33
N ARG A 78 -21.37 -12.18 40.72
CA ARG A 78 -22.39 -13.07 41.31
C ARG A 78 -22.60 -14.33 40.47
N THR A 79 -21.84 -15.35 40.82
CA THR A 79 -22.24 -16.76 40.72
C THR A 79 -23.48 -17.04 41.55
N LYS A 80 -24.51 -17.67 40.97
CA LYS A 80 -25.08 -18.98 41.38
C LYS A 80 -26.39 -19.33 40.65
N LEU A 81 -26.38 -20.54 40.04
CA LEU A 81 -27.46 -21.55 39.89
C LEU A 81 -28.61 -21.17 38.91
N VAL A 82 -28.71 -21.75 37.68
CA VAL A 82 -29.14 -23.13 37.33
C VAL A 82 -30.39 -23.49 38.15
N GLU A 83 -31.61 -23.49 37.61
CA GLU A 83 -32.19 -24.49 36.70
C GLU A 83 -33.51 -23.91 36.13
N ASP A 84 -33.72 -24.01 34.82
CA ASP A 84 -35.05 -24.28 34.24
C ASP A 84 -34.86 -24.66 32.77
N ILE A 85 -34.67 -25.95 32.56
CA ILE A 85 -34.63 -26.58 31.25
C ILE A 85 -36.07 -26.80 30.79
N SER A 86 -36.27 -26.64 29.48
CA SER A 86 -37.44 -27.05 28.70
C SER A 86 -38.50 -25.97 28.52
N ASN A 87 -38.39 -25.22 27.43
CA ASN A 87 -39.19 -25.55 26.25
C ASN A 87 -38.79 -24.71 25.03
N LYS A 88 -38.66 -25.42 23.91
CA LYS A 88 -38.79 -24.95 22.51
C LYS A 88 -37.51 -24.54 21.77
N LEU A 89 -36.93 -25.56 21.13
CA LEU A 89 -36.22 -25.46 19.85
C LEU A 89 -37.06 -24.69 18.81
N LYS A 90 -36.51 -23.59 18.27
CA LYS A 90 -36.72 -23.06 16.92
C LYS A 90 -35.58 -22.06 16.65
N LEU A 91 -34.58 -22.44 15.85
CA LEU A 91 -34.48 -22.18 14.41
C LEU A 91 -33.84 -20.80 14.13
N VAL A 92 -32.56 -20.86 13.72
CA VAL A 92 -31.83 -19.96 12.79
C VAL A 92 -31.83 -18.46 13.12
N GLU A 93 -30.67 -17.90 13.47
CA GLU A 93 -30.06 -16.81 12.69
C GLU A 93 -28.62 -16.51 13.12
N GLU A 94 -27.81 -16.35 12.08
CA GLU A 94 -26.46 -15.83 11.99
C GLU A 94 -26.36 -14.43 12.62
N VAL A 95 -25.43 -14.20 13.54
CA VAL A 95 -25.12 -12.85 14.04
C VAL A 95 -23.63 -12.60 13.91
N GLU A 96 -23.30 -11.87 12.84
CA GLU A 96 -22.03 -11.20 12.58
C GLU A 96 -21.55 -10.40 13.82
N THR A 97 -20.41 -10.78 14.39
CA THR A 97 -19.69 -9.93 15.34
C THR A 97 -18.84 -8.92 14.57
N LYS A 98 -19.47 -7.81 14.16
CA LYS A 98 -18.81 -6.66 13.55
C LYS A 98 -18.13 -5.83 14.64
N SER A 99 -16.84 -6.07 14.88
CA SER A 99 -16.02 -5.16 15.68
C SER A 99 -15.77 -3.86 14.90
N LYS A 100 -16.33 -2.76 15.40
CA LYS A 100 -16.15 -1.41 14.83
C LYS A 100 -14.75 -0.91 15.17
N GLY A 101 -13.81 -1.02 14.23
CA GLY A 101 -12.55 -0.30 14.25
C GLY A 101 -12.77 1.20 14.00
N ILE A 102 -12.24 2.04 14.89
CA ILE A 102 -12.28 3.51 14.82
C ILE A 102 -11.12 3.99 13.93
N LEU A 103 -11.22 3.76 12.63
CA LEU A 103 -10.41 4.48 11.64
C LEU A 103 -11.36 5.08 10.61
N LYS A 104 -11.61 6.39 10.72
CA LYS A 104 -12.31 7.19 9.71
C LYS A 104 -11.48 7.17 8.42
N SER A 105 -11.83 6.30 7.48
CA SER A 105 -11.47 6.51 6.08
C SER A 105 -12.27 7.73 5.59
N GLY A 106 -11.55 8.77 5.14
CA GLY A 106 -12.17 9.87 4.42
C GLY A 106 -12.88 9.36 3.16
N PRO A 107 -13.82 10.13 2.58
CA PRO A 107 -14.49 9.74 1.35
C PRO A 107 -13.54 9.99 0.18
N VAL A 108 -12.53 9.14 0.02
CA VAL A 108 -12.08 8.81 -1.31
C VAL A 108 -13.18 7.94 -1.86
N THR A 109 -13.75 8.28 -3.01
CA THR A 109 -14.63 7.38 -3.75
C THR A 109 -13.77 6.21 -4.24
N THR A 110 -13.38 5.33 -3.32
CA THR A 110 -12.71 4.08 -3.59
C THR A 110 -13.80 3.19 -4.17
N GLN A 111 -14.02 3.32 -5.48
CA GLN A 111 -14.69 2.26 -6.22
C GLN A 111 -13.95 0.97 -5.83
N LYS A 112 -14.67 0.03 -5.21
CA LYS A 112 -14.12 -1.22 -4.72
C LYS A 112 -13.57 -1.97 -5.93
N LYS A 113 -12.25 -1.84 -6.16
CA LYS A 113 -11.54 -2.53 -7.25
C LYS A 113 -11.73 -4.03 -7.06
N GLU A 114 -12.03 -4.73 -8.14
CA GLU A 114 -12.20 -6.18 -8.10
C GLU A 114 -10.83 -6.85 -8.14
N CYS A 115 -10.66 -7.92 -7.36
CA CYS A 115 -9.51 -8.80 -7.49
C CYS A 115 -9.77 -9.75 -8.67
N PRO A 116 -9.02 -9.65 -9.78
CA PRO A 116 -9.21 -10.55 -10.91
C PRO A 116 -8.81 -11.97 -10.50
N LYS A 117 -9.56 -12.95 -11.01
CA LYS A 117 -9.16 -14.35 -10.88
C LYS A 117 -7.97 -14.60 -11.81
N PHE A 118 -7.00 -15.37 -11.34
CA PHE A 118 -5.89 -15.80 -12.16
C PHE A 118 -5.68 -17.29 -12.00
N GLU A 119 -5.16 -17.89 -13.06
CA GLU A 119 -4.76 -19.29 -13.12
C GLU A 119 -3.32 -19.34 -13.63
N TRP A 120 -2.62 -20.43 -13.38
CA TRP A 120 -1.27 -20.60 -13.91
C TRP A 120 -1.05 -22.04 -14.35
N VAL A 121 -0.19 -22.21 -15.35
CA VAL A 121 0.20 -23.49 -15.91
C VAL A 121 1.70 -23.46 -16.15
N LYS A 122 2.38 -24.58 -15.88
CA LYS A 122 3.79 -24.75 -16.25
C LYS A 122 3.87 -25.17 -17.71
N GLU A 123 4.43 -24.30 -18.57
CA GLU A 123 4.65 -24.57 -19.99
C GLU A 123 6.14 -24.80 -20.22
N GLY A 124 6.56 -26.06 -20.08
CA GLY A 124 7.97 -26.45 -20.18
C GLY A 124 8.81 -25.89 -19.03
N ASP A 125 9.72 -24.98 -19.36
CA ASP A 125 10.60 -24.30 -18.39
C ASP A 125 10.05 -22.96 -17.90
N LYS A 126 8.96 -22.46 -18.51
CA LYS A 126 8.33 -21.18 -18.17
C LYS A 126 7.00 -21.38 -17.43
N LEU A 127 6.64 -20.41 -16.61
CA LEU A 127 5.37 -20.28 -15.91
C LEU A 127 4.45 -19.36 -16.71
N LYS A 128 3.33 -19.91 -17.18
CA LYS A 128 2.28 -19.18 -17.86
C LYS A 128 1.18 -18.80 -16.88
N ILE A 129 1.04 -17.53 -16.59
CA ILE A 129 0.05 -16.97 -15.66
C ILE A 129 -1.01 -16.25 -16.48
N THR A 130 -2.27 -16.63 -16.28
CA THR A 130 -3.42 -16.16 -17.03
C THR A 130 -4.34 -15.39 -16.09
N VAL A 131 -4.44 -14.07 -16.26
CA VAL A 131 -5.25 -13.19 -15.41
C VAL A 131 -6.52 -12.81 -16.17
N HIS A 132 -7.68 -13.08 -15.58
CA HIS A 132 -8.99 -12.79 -16.19
C HIS A 132 -9.45 -11.36 -15.87
N VAL A 133 -9.57 -10.54 -16.90
CA VAL A 133 -9.89 -9.10 -16.87
C VAL A 133 -10.94 -8.71 -17.92
N PRO A 134 -12.14 -9.33 -17.92
CA PRO A 134 -13.14 -9.12 -18.99
C PRO A 134 -13.68 -7.70 -19.09
N LYS A 135 -13.60 -6.89 -18.04
CA LYS A 135 -14.07 -5.50 -18.04
C LYS A 135 -13.06 -4.52 -18.64
N LEU A 136 -11.81 -4.95 -18.85
CA LEU A 136 -10.76 -4.08 -19.33
C LEU A 136 -10.82 -3.94 -20.86
N ARG A 137 -10.94 -2.71 -21.35
CA ARG A 137 -10.89 -2.38 -22.79
C ARG A 137 -9.51 -1.85 -23.16
N SER A 138 -9.17 -1.91 -24.46
CA SER A 138 -7.91 -1.39 -25.02
C SER A 138 -7.59 0.06 -24.58
N THR A 139 -8.60 0.91 -24.41
CA THR A 139 -8.44 2.30 -23.96
C THR A 139 -7.88 2.44 -22.55
N HIS A 140 -7.98 1.41 -21.71
CA HIS A 140 -7.53 1.44 -20.31
C HIS A 140 -6.15 0.81 -20.13
N ILE A 141 -5.67 0.03 -21.10
CA ILE A 141 -4.36 -0.64 -21.05
C ILE A 141 -3.20 0.35 -20.88
N PRO A 142 -3.16 1.52 -21.56
CA PRO A 142 -2.07 2.48 -21.36
C PRO A 142 -1.98 3.05 -19.94
N ASN A 143 -3.09 3.01 -19.20
CA ASN A 143 -3.14 3.45 -17.79
C ASN A 143 -2.94 2.30 -16.82
N ALA A 144 -2.90 1.06 -17.31
CA ALA A 144 -2.66 -0.12 -16.49
C ALA A 144 -1.15 -0.28 -16.26
N THR A 145 -0.80 -0.70 -15.06
CA THR A 145 0.58 -0.99 -14.66
C THR A 145 0.68 -2.46 -14.28
N LEU A 146 1.74 -3.11 -14.76
CA LEU A 146 2.06 -4.49 -14.45
C LEU A 146 3.52 -4.53 -14.00
N ASP A 147 3.73 -4.84 -12.73
CA ASP A 147 5.06 -5.01 -12.15
C ASP A 147 5.24 -6.48 -11.79
N LEU A 148 6.36 -7.05 -12.23
CA LEU A 148 6.76 -8.42 -11.98
C LEU A 148 8.06 -8.44 -11.19
N GLU A 149 8.04 -9.06 -10.02
CA GLU A 149 9.21 -9.37 -9.21
C GLU A 149 9.38 -10.89 -9.13
N SER A 150 10.56 -11.37 -8.71
CA SER A 150 10.84 -12.82 -8.62
C SER A 150 9.82 -13.60 -7.77
N ARG A 151 9.17 -12.92 -6.81
CA ARG A 151 8.15 -13.51 -5.92
C ARG A 151 6.91 -12.64 -5.76
N ARG A 152 6.67 -11.66 -6.64
CA ARG A 152 5.49 -10.78 -6.52
C ARG A 152 4.94 -10.38 -7.88
N ILE A 153 3.62 -10.36 -7.98
CA ILE A 153 2.90 -9.92 -9.18
C ILE A 153 1.96 -8.80 -8.78
N ILE A 154 2.18 -7.61 -9.33
CA ILE A 154 1.37 -6.43 -9.04
C ILE A 154 0.73 -5.97 -10.35
N LEU A 155 -0.59 -5.88 -10.37
CA LEU A 155 -1.36 -5.35 -11.48
C LEU A 155 -2.32 -4.29 -10.95
N ASP A 156 -2.14 -3.05 -11.39
CA ASP A 156 -3.14 -2.00 -11.20
C ASP A 156 -3.73 -1.60 -12.55
N ALA A 157 -4.98 -1.97 -12.77
CA ALA A 157 -5.74 -1.64 -13.98
C ALA A 157 -6.97 -0.83 -13.58
N ALA A 158 -6.74 0.43 -13.23
CA ALA A 158 -7.79 1.38 -12.85
C ALA A 158 -8.76 1.64 -14.02
N PRO A 159 -10.09 1.74 -13.77
CA PRO A 159 -10.78 1.74 -12.47
C PRO A 159 -11.25 0.37 -11.96
N PHE A 160 -11.00 -0.73 -12.70
CA PHE A 160 -11.73 -1.98 -12.50
C PHE A 160 -11.01 -2.99 -11.62
N TYR A 161 -9.71 -3.20 -11.83
CA TYR A 161 -8.98 -4.32 -11.24
C TYR A 161 -7.74 -3.87 -10.46
N SER A 162 -7.50 -4.54 -9.35
CA SER A 162 -6.23 -4.50 -8.63
C SER A 162 -5.88 -5.90 -8.15
N LEU A 163 -4.69 -6.38 -8.48
CA LEU A 163 -4.15 -7.66 -8.05
C LEU A 163 -2.77 -7.41 -7.44
N ASP A 164 -2.55 -7.93 -6.24
CA ASP A 164 -1.25 -7.96 -5.59
C ASP A 164 -1.07 -9.36 -5.00
N VAL A 165 -0.20 -10.15 -5.63
CA VAL A 165 0.10 -11.52 -5.21
C VAL A 165 1.54 -11.54 -4.77
N ASP A 166 1.74 -11.56 -3.45
CA ASP A 166 3.04 -11.69 -2.82
C ASP A 166 3.29 -13.14 -2.39
N LEU A 167 4.19 -13.82 -3.09
CA LEU A 167 4.60 -15.21 -2.86
C LEU A 167 5.63 -15.33 -1.73
N SER A 168 6.19 -14.21 -1.25
CA SER A 168 7.12 -14.19 -0.11
C SER A 168 6.40 -14.40 1.23
N LEU A 169 5.10 -14.12 1.28
CA LEU A 169 4.27 -14.26 2.48
C LEU A 169 4.10 -15.72 2.90
N SER A 170 3.73 -15.93 4.17
CA SER A 170 3.38 -17.26 4.68
C SER A 170 2.11 -17.80 4.02
N ASP A 171 1.96 -19.12 3.97
CA ASP A 171 0.79 -19.77 3.33
C ASP A 171 -0.53 -19.28 3.94
N ALA A 172 -0.56 -19.09 5.27
CA ALA A 172 -1.73 -18.56 5.97
C ALA A 172 -2.08 -17.12 5.58
N GLN A 173 -1.07 -16.28 5.31
CA GLN A 173 -1.28 -14.90 4.84
C GLN A 173 -1.71 -14.86 3.38
N ILE A 174 -1.17 -15.72 2.52
CA ILE A 174 -1.61 -15.82 1.13
C ILE A 174 -3.09 -16.23 1.07
N MET A 175 -3.51 -17.17 1.91
CA MET A 175 -4.91 -17.59 2.01
C MET A 175 -5.84 -16.47 2.49
N SER A 176 -5.39 -15.59 3.39
CA SER A 176 -6.21 -14.48 3.87
C SER A 176 -6.39 -13.38 2.83
N VAL A 177 -5.36 -13.12 2.01
CA VAL A 177 -5.41 -12.09 0.95
C VAL A 177 -6.14 -12.57 -0.30
N SER A 178 -5.91 -13.82 -0.72
CA SER A 178 -6.53 -14.40 -1.93
C SER A 178 -7.95 -14.95 -1.72
N GLY A 179 -8.45 -14.95 -0.48
CA GLY A 179 -9.87 -15.15 -0.17
C GLY A 179 -10.39 -16.59 -0.33
N GLY A 180 -9.54 -17.60 -0.27
CA GLY A 180 -9.94 -19.01 -0.47
C GLY A 180 -9.21 -19.98 0.45
N ALA A 181 -9.97 -20.69 1.30
CA ALA A 181 -9.50 -21.74 2.19
C ALA A 181 -9.27 -23.10 1.48
N SER A 182 -8.88 -23.07 0.20
CA SER A 182 -8.67 -24.28 -0.60
C SER A 182 -7.19 -24.54 -0.83
N SER A 183 -6.78 -25.80 -0.68
CA SER A 183 -5.42 -26.28 -1.00
C SER A 183 -5.03 -25.99 -2.46
N ASP A 184 -6.01 -25.89 -3.35
CA ASP A 184 -5.81 -25.71 -4.80
C ASP A 184 -5.77 -24.24 -5.21
N ASN A 185 -5.56 -23.32 -4.26
CA ASN A 185 -5.44 -21.91 -4.57
C ASN A 185 -4.27 -21.68 -5.55
N PRO A 186 -4.47 -21.00 -6.68
CA PRO A 186 -3.44 -20.78 -7.69
C PRO A 186 -2.21 -20.07 -7.10
N ALA A 187 -2.39 -19.18 -6.11
CA ALA A 187 -1.27 -18.51 -5.45
C ALA A 187 -0.38 -19.47 -4.64
N LEU A 188 -1.00 -20.44 -3.94
CA LEU A 188 -0.29 -21.44 -3.13
C LEU A 188 0.47 -22.43 -4.00
N THR A 189 -0.13 -22.86 -5.11
CA THR A 189 0.49 -23.81 -6.02
C THR A 189 1.59 -23.14 -6.85
N LEU A 190 1.44 -21.86 -7.20
CA LEU A 190 2.48 -21.04 -7.84
C LEU A 190 3.69 -20.82 -6.92
N LYS A 191 3.47 -20.54 -5.63
CA LYS A 191 4.55 -20.38 -4.63
C LYS A 191 5.45 -21.63 -4.51
N ARG A 192 4.92 -22.81 -4.78
CA ARG A 192 5.69 -24.08 -4.74
C ARG A 192 6.61 -24.26 -5.94
N GLN A 193 6.46 -23.43 -6.98
CA GLN A 193 7.35 -23.43 -8.14
C GLN A 193 8.62 -22.60 -7.86
N ARG A 194 9.51 -22.57 -8.86
CA ARG A 194 10.71 -21.73 -8.82
C ARG A 194 10.33 -20.24 -8.84
N ASP A 195 11.27 -19.41 -8.42
CA ASP A 195 11.18 -17.96 -8.58
C ASP A 195 10.92 -17.59 -10.06
N LEU A 196 10.13 -16.54 -10.29
CA LEU A 196 9.77 -16.04 -11.61
C LEU A 196 11.00 -15.46 -12.32
N ASP A 197 11.19 -15.81 -13.59
CA ASP A 197 12.25 -15.26 -14.44
C ASP A 197 11.84 -13.89 -14.97
N VAL A 198 12.15 -12.86 -14.18
CA VAL A 198 11.81 -11.47 -14.50
C VAL A 198 12.54 -10.98 -15.76
N ASP A 199 13.74 -11.50 -16.04
CA ASP A 199 14.58 -11.01 -17.14
C ASP A 199 14.07 -11.48 -18.50
N ASN A 200 13.50 -12.70 -18.58
CA ASN A 200 12.91 -13.25 -19.82
C ASN A 200 11.38 -13.23 -19.82
N ALA A 201 10.77 -12.43 -18.95
CA ALA A 201 9.33 -12.34 -18.83
C ALA A 201 8.69 -11.58 -20.00
N THR A 202 7.58 -12.08 -20.50
CA THR A 202 6.77 -11.42 -21.54
C THR A 202 5.31 -11.37 -21.11
N ALA A 203 4.64 -10.24 -21.36
CA ALA A 203 3.23 -10.06 -21.03
C ALA A 203 2.44 -9.62 -22.27
N GLU A 204 1.31 -10.28 -22.51
CA GLU A 204 0.44 -10.06 -23.66
C GLU A 204 -1.00 -9.82 -23.22
N TRP A 205 -1.63 -8.78 -23.78
CA TRP A 205 -3.02 -8.43 -23.52
C TRP A 205 -3.92 -8.98 -24.63
N HIS A 206 -4.73 -9.99 -24.31
CA HIS A 206 -5.74 -10.55 -25.20
C HIS A 206 -7.08 -9.84 -24.96
N VAL A 207 -7.23 -8.65 -25.57
CA VAL A 207 -8.41 -7.78 -25.34
C VAL A 207 -9.72 -8.42 -25.78
N GLY A 208 -9.71 -9.22 -26.86
CA GLY A 208 -10.89 -9.93 -27.35
C GLY A 208 -11.38 -11.04 -26.41
N GLU A 209 -10.47 -11.64 -25.65
CA GLU A 209 -10.76 -12.70 -24.67
C GLU A 209 -10.91 -12.15 -23.25
N GLY A 210 -10.48 -10.90 -23.01
CA GLY A 210 -10.47 -10.30 -21.69
C GLY A 210 -9.44 -10.93 -20.77
N VAL A 211 -8.26 -11.26 -21.30
CA VAL A 211 -7.22 -12.00 -20.57
C VAL A 211 -5.87 -11.30 -20.71
N LEU A 212 -5.10 -11.29 -19.61
CA LEU A 212 -3.68 -10.93 -19.59
C LEU A 212 -2.87 -12.21 -19.39
N VAL A 213 -1.97 -12.51 -20.33
CA VAL A 213 -1.09 -13.66 -20.27
C VAL A 213 0.31 -13.18 -19.93
N ILE A 214 0.91 -13.75 -18.89
CA ILE A 214 2.28 -13.47 -18.46
C ILE A 214 3.06 -14.78 -18.57
N LEU A 215 4.17 -14.77 -19.29
CA LEU A 215 5.12 -15.87 -19.40
C LEU A 215 6.38 -15.45 -18.66
N ALA A 216 6.69 -16.10 -17.55
CA ALA A 216 7.84 -15.81 -16.68
C ALA A 216 8.51 -17.12 -16.21
#